data_AF-A0A257UPW1-F1
#
_entry.id   AF-A0A257UPW1-F1
#
_cell.length_a   1.000
_cell.length_b   1.000
_cell.length_c   1.000
_cell.angle_alpha   90.00
_cell.angle_beta   90.00
_cell.angle_gamma   90.00
#
_symmetry.space_group_name_H-M   'P 1'
#
loop_
_entity.id
_entity.type
_entity.pdbx_description
1 polymer ?
#
loop_
_entity_poly.entity_id
_entity_poly.type
_entity_poly.pdbx_seq_one_letter_code
_entity_poly.pdbx_strand_id
1 'polypeptide(L)'
;MKSRPTTNRTTAAAFCLGLLALVPTTAQAIPAFAAQTGEECSACHIGFPQLTAYGREFKLEGYVAGGTFPTWKNFALMSQIGFTTQHDKIPGGLAPGFKSNDAWAAQQTSLFFGGAIDASAGLGAFIQVTYDGIAKQWHWDNVDIRIARPGRVFGKSMFWGITFNNAPTVTDLWNSPPSWGYPFIPSGLANGPAAQQQIQALAQGVYGFGAYNALNLNSENMLYTEFDLYKALPNRMSYALGV
;
A
#
# COMPACT_ATOMS: atom_id res chain seq x y z
N MET A 1 -4.65 34.89 -51.23
CA MET A 1 -5.35 33.65 -50.83
C MET A 1 -4.31 32.73 -50.19
N LYS A 2 -4.22 32.66 -48.85
CA LYS A 2 -3.25 31.81 -48.14
C LYS A 2 -3.84 30.40 -48.00
N SER A 3 -3.17 29.40 -48.56
CA SER A 3 -3.55 27.99 -48.44
C SER A 3 -3.43 27.54 -46.97
N ARG A 4 -4.49 26.90 -46.45
CA ARG A 4 -4.47 26.26 -45.13
C ARG A 4 -3.62 24.99 -45.21
N PRO A 5 -2.73 24.71 -44.26
CA PRO A 5 -1.99 23.46 -44.24
C PRO A 5 -2.97 22.33 -43.91
N THR A 6 -3.08 21.36 -44.80
CA THR A 6 -3.78 20.10 -44.57
C THR A 6 -2.98 19.30 -43.54
N THR A 7 -3.31 19.45 -42.27
CA THR A 7 -2.73 18.67 -41.18
C THR A 7 -3.17 17.21 -41.33
N ASN A 8 -2.34 16.41 -42.00
CA ASN A 8 -1.84 15.09 -41.59
C ASN A 8 -2.68 14.25 -40.59
N ARG A 9 -4.00 14.15 -40.80
CA ARG A 9 -4.92 13.32 -40.00
C ARG A 9 -4.54 11.83 -40.08
N THR A 10 -3.98 11.41 -41.19
CA THR A 10 -3.56 10.02 -41.45
C THR A 10 -2.30 9.64 -40.66
N THR A 11 -1.32 10.54 -40.51
CA THR A 11 -0.13 10.27 -39.70
C THR A 11 -0.41 10.31 -38.20
N ALA A 12 -1.32 11.18 -37.74
CA ALA A 12 -1.78 11.16 -36.35
C ALA A 12 -2.53 9.86 -36.01
N ALA A 13 -3.40 9.39 -36.89
CA ALA A 13 -4.12 8.13 -36.69
C ALA A 13 -3.18 6.91 -36.73
N ALA A 14 -2.20 6.89 -37.64
CA ALA A 14 -1.20 5.84 -37.72
C ALA A 14 -0.28 5.80 -36.49
N PHE A 15 0.08 6.97 -35.93
CA PHE A 15 0.85 7.06 -34.69
C PHE A 15 0.06 6.54 -33.48
N CYS A 16 -1.23 6.89 -33.37
CA CYS A 16 -2.11 6.36 -32.33
C CYS A 16 -2.32 4.84 -32.47
N LEU A 17 -2.49 4.31 -33.69
CA LEU A 17 -2.60 2.86 -33.92
C LEU A 17 -1.28 2.13 -33.58
N GLY A 18 -0.13 2.74 -33.90
CA GLY A 18 1.18 2.19 -33.55
C GLY A 18 1.42 2.13 -32.04
N LEU A 19 0.91 3.11 -31.28
CA LEU A 19 0.93 3.10 -29.82
C LEU A 19 0.01 2.02 -29.23
N LEU A 20 -1.14 1.75 -29.84
CA LEU A 20 -2.04 0.66 -29.44
C LEU A 20 -1.42 -0.74 -29.67
N ALA A 21 -0.54 -0.90 -30.67
CA ALA A 21 0.19 -2.14 -30.91
C ALA A 21 1.34 -2.41 -29.92
N LEU A 22 1.74 -1.40 -29.14
CA LEU A 22 2.73 -1.52 -28.05
C LEU A 22 2.08 -1.82 -26.69
N VAL A 23 0.76 -1.98 -26.64
CA VAL A 23 0.06 -2.34 -25.40
C VAL A 23 0.37 -3.80 -25.08
N PRO A 24 1.06 -4.09 -23.96
CA PRO A 24 1.36 -5.47 -23.59
C PRO A 24 0.05 -6.26 -23.42
N THR A 25 -0.05 -7.39 -24.12
CA THR A 25 -1.23 -8.27 -24.09
C THR A 25 -1.32 -9.11 -22.81
N THR A 26 -0.23 -9.13 -22.03
CA THR A 26 -0.18 -9.73 -20.69
C THR A 26 0.14 -8.62 -19.69
N ALA A 27 -0.75 -8.42 -18.72
CA ALA A 27 -0.47 -7.56 -17.58
C ALA A 27 0.61 -8.27 -16.72
N GLN A 28 1.88 -7.91 -16.91
CA GLN A 28 2.99 -8.44 -16.12
C GLN A 28 3.12 -7.79 -14.74
N ALA A 29 2.29 -6.80 -14.42
CA ALA A 29 2.19 -6.22 -13.10
C ALA A 29 1.32 -7.12 -12.20
N ILE A 30 1.85 -8.28 -11.84
CA ILE A 30 1.21 -9.15 -10.84
C ILE A 30 1.55 -8.56 -9.47
N PRO A 31 0.55 -8.15 -8.66
CA PRO A 31 0.81 -7.74 -7.28
C PRO A 31 1.60 -8.82 -6.55
N ALA A 32 2.52 -8.41 -5.67
CA ALA A 32 3.46 -9.32 -4.99
C ALA A 32 2.79 -10.59 -4.43
N PHE A 33 1.65 -10.44 -3.74
CA PHE A 33 0.91 -11.56 -3.19
C PHE A 33 0.17 -12.41 -4.23
N ALA A 34 -0.33 -11.82 -5.31
CA ALA A 34 -1.00 -12.56 -6.40
C ALA A 34 -0.02 -13.49 -7.12
N ALA A 35 1.28 -13.14 -7.17
CA ALA A 35 2.29 -14.02 -7.73
C ALA A 35 2.48 -15.29 -6.89
N GLN A 36 2.38 -15.17 -5.57
CA GLN A 36 2.50 -16.27 -4.62
C GLN A 36 1.22 -17.13 -4.54
N THR A 37 0.05 -16.49 -4.44
CA THR A 37 -1.22 -17.20 -4.23
C THR A 37 -1.85 -17.69 -5.52
N GLY A 38 -1.57 -17.04 -6.64
CA GLY A 38 -2.26 -17.26 -7.92
C GLY A 38 -3.66 -16.64 -7.97
N GLU A 39 -4.05 -15.88 -6.95
CA GLU A 39 -5.38 -15.27 -6.85
C GLU A 39 -5.47 -13.94 -7.60
N GLU A 40 -6.66 -13.64 -8.10
CA GLU A 40 -6.98 -12.34 -8.70
C GLU A 40 -7.12 -11.23 -7.64
N CYS A 41 -6.97 -9.97 -8.06
CA CYS A 41 -7.04 -8.82 -7.16
C CYS A 41 -8.36 -8.75 -6.37
N SER A 42 -9.48 -9.12 -7.00
CA SER A 42 -10.83 -9.15 -6.43
C SER A 42 -11.02 -10.22 -5.36
N ALA A 43 -10.20 -11.28 -5.35
CA ALA A 43 -10.23 -12.28 -4.30
C ALA A 43 -9.81 -11.64 -2.95
N CYS A 44 -8.79 -10.78 -2.97
CA CYS A 44 -8.26 -10.11 -1.78
C CYS A 44 -8.92 -8.77 -1.48
N HIS A 45 -9.33 -8.00 -2.50
CA HIS A 45 -9.81 -6.63 -2.34
C HIS A 45 -11.24 -6.43 -2.83
N ILE A 46 -12.07 -5.75 -2.00
CA ILE A 46 -13.38 -5.22 -2.43
C ILE A 46 -13.16 -3.97 -3.31
N GLY A 47 -12.09 -3.23 -3.01
CA GLY A 47 -11.54 -2.11 -3.74
C GLY A 47 -10.32 -1.63 -2.95
N PHE A 48 -9.20 -1.37 -3.61
CA PHE A 48 -7.98 -0.99 -2.89
C PHE A 48 -8.25 0.24 -2.00
N PRO A 49 -7.88 0.22 -0.70
CA PRO A 49 -7.10 -0.80 0.03
C PRO A 49 -7.94 -1.78 0.87
N GLN A 50 -9.28 -1.70 0.82
CA GLN A 50 -10.18 -2.52 1.63
C GLN A 50 -10.11 -4.01 1.25
N LEU A 51 -10.04 -4.86 2.27
CA LEU A 51 -9.91 -6.31 2.11
C LEU A 51 -11.27 -7.02 2.13
N THR A 52 -11.38 -8.11 1.37
CA THR A 52 -12.45 -9.10 1.49
C THR A 52 -12.26 -9.93 2.78
N ALA A 53 -13.18 -10.87 3.06
CA ALA A 53 -12.96 -11.85 4.13
C ALA A 53 -11.70 -12.69 3.88
N TYR A 54 -11.49 -13.13 2.63
CA TYR A 54 -10.30 -13.88 2.23
C TYR A 54 -9.01 -13.07 2.40
N GLY A 55 -8.99 -11.81 1.95
CA GLY A 55 -7.81 -10.95 2.12
C GLY A 55 -7.45 -10.69 3.59
N ARG A 56 -8.46 -10.60 4.47
CA ARG A 56 -8.25 -10.52 5.92
C ARG A 56 -7.67 -11.79 6.50
N GLU A 57 -8.17 -12.95 6.09
CA GLU A 57 -7.66 -14.25 6.52
C GLU A 57 -6.21 -14.44 6.09
N PHE A 58 -5.88 -14.10 4.83
CA PHE A 58 -4.50 -14.13 4.35
C PHE A 58 -3.53 -13.27 5.20
N LYS A 59 -3.96 -12.06 5.58
CA LYS A 59 -3.20 -11.16 6.47
C LYS A 59 -3.10 -11.69 7.91
N LEU A 60 -4.20 -12.25 8.43
CA LEU A 60 -4.26 -12.87 9.76
C LEU A 60 -3.29 -14.06 9.86
N GLU A 61 -3.24 -14.89 8.81
CA GLU A 61 -2.37 -16.05 8.69
C GLU A 61 -0.91 -15.70 8.35
N GLY A 62 -0.56 -14.41 8.32
CA GLY A 62 0.83 -13.97 8.21
C GLY A 62 1.38 -13.95 6.79
N TYR A 63 0.53 -13.82 5.78
CA TYR A 63 0.91 -13.68 4.36
C TYR A 63 1.60 -14.92 3.75
N VAL A 64 1.36 -16.12 4.30
CA VAL A 64 2.06 -17.34 3.89
C VAL A 64 1.29 -18.29 2.97
N ALA A 65 0.00 -18.05 2.73
CA ALA A 65 -0.78 -18.88 1.81
C ALA A 65 -0.14 -18.86 0.40
N GLY A 66 -0.07 -20.01 -0.27
CA GLY A 66 0.71 -20.20 -1.50
C GLY A 66 2.17 -20.64 -1.28
N GLY A 67 2.67 -20.57 -0.04
CA GLY A 67 3.99 -21.05 0.35
C GLY A 67 5.13 -20.10 -0.02
N THR A 68 6.38 -20.54 0.21
CA THR A 68 7.56 -19.78 -0.19
C THR A 68 7.73 -19.87 -1.72
N PHE A 69 7.69 -18.71 -2.38
CA PHE A 69 7.73 -18.55 -3.82
C PHE A 69 9.06 -17.89 -4.26
N PRO A 70 9.50 -17.97 -5.54
CA PRO A 70 10.72 -17.30 -5.98
C PRO A 70 10.73 -15.82 -5.59
N THR A 71 11.71 -15.43 -4.77
CA THR A 71 11.72 -14.15 -4.04
C THR A 71 11.62 -12.91 -4.94
N TRP A 72 12.13 -12.97 -6.17
CA TRP A 72 12.04 -11.83 -7.10
C TRP A 72 10.61 -11.55 -7.59
N LYS A 73 9.73 -12.56 -7.64
CA LYS A 73 8.32 -12.41 -8.05
C LYS A 73 7.44 -11.82 -6.95
N ASN A 74 7.95 -11.80 -5.72
CA ASN A 74 7.30 -11.15 -4.58
C ASN A 74 7.56 -9.64 -4.55
N PHE A 75 8.19 -9.09 -5.59
CA PHE A 75 8.35 -7.64 -5.74
C PHE A 75 7.35 -7.06 -6.72
N ALA A 76 6.77 -5.92 -6.37
CA ALA A 76 5.87 -5.17 -7.26
C ALA A 76 6.22 -3.68 -7.25
N LEU A 77 6.04 -3.02 -8.39
CA LEU A 77 6.22 -1.58 -8.53
C LEU A 77 4.84 -0.93 -8.75
N MET A 78 4.56 0.14 -8.02
CA MET A 78 3.38 0.97 -8.24
C MET A 78 3.77 2.44 -8.26
N SER A 79 3.10 3.22 -9.11
CA SER A 79 3.26 4.66 -9.16
C SER A 79 1.89 5.32 -9.13
N GLN A 80 1.72 6.29 -8.24
CA GLN A 80 0.53 7.12 -8.14
C GLN A 80 0.83 8.48 -8.74
N ILE A 81 0.19 8.77 -9.87
CA ILE A 81 0.30 10.05 -10.56
C ILE A 81 -1.06 10.75 -10.47
N GLY A 82 -1.07 11.95 -9.92
CA GLY A 82 -2.28 12.73 -9.69
C GLY A 82 -2.24 14.08 -10.41
N PHE A 83 -3.42 14.54 -10.81
CA PHE A 83 -3.67 15.92 -11.23
C PHE A 83 -4.50 16.62 -10.16
N THR A 84 -4.01 17.76 -9.66
CA THR A 84 -4.67 18.54 -8.61
C THR A 84 -5.11 19.87 -9.14
N THR A 85 -6.39 20.17 -8.95
CA THR A 85 -7.01 21.47 -9.23
C THR A 85 -7.70 21.99 -7.98
N GLN A 86 -7.67 23.30 -7.79
CA GLN A 86 -8.28 24.04 -6.69
C GLN A 86 -9.17 25.14 -7.25
N HIS A 87 -10.15 25.58 -6.46
CA HIS A 87 -11.01 26.70 -6.85
C HIS A 87 -10.19 27.97 -7.07
N ASP A 88 -9.36 28.31 -6.08
CA ASP A 88 -8.49 29.49 -6.11
C ASP A 88 -7.02 29.09 -6.24
N LYS A 89 -6.24 29.96 -6.89
CA LYS A 89 -4.78 29.80 -6.97
C LYS A 89 -4.16 30.03 -5.59
N ILE A 90 -3.25 29.17 -5.19
CA ILE A 90 -2.50 29.31 -3.94
C ILE A 90 -1.24 30.17 -4.19
N PRO A 91 -1.09 31.33 -3.53
CA PRO A 91 0.14 32.11 -3.60
C PRO A 91 1.36 31.27 -3.18
N GLY A 92 2.43 31.31 -3.97
CA GLY A 92 3.66 30.55 -3.69
C GLY A 92 3.70 29.12 -4.26
N GLY A 93 2.61 28.62 -4.86
CA GLY A 93 2.54 27.25 -5.40
C GLY A 93 1.81 26.27 -4.47
N LEU A 94 1.37 25.12 -5.00
CA LEU A 94 0.78 24.04 -4.19
C LEU A 94 1.83 23.35 -3.30
N ALA A 95 3.08 23.33 -3.72
CA ALA A 95 4.26 22.86 -2.99
C ALA A 95 5.53 23.43 -3.67
N PRO A 96 6.72 23.37 -3.05
CA PRO A 96 7.96 23.86 -3.65
C PRO A 96 8.22 23.27 -5.06
N GLY A 97 8.26 24.14 -6.07
CA GLY A 97 8.48 23.74 -7.47
C GLY A 97 7.22 23.28 -8.22
N PHE A 98 6.04 23.35 -7.60
CA PHE A 98 4.75 23.06 -8.24
C PHE A 98 3.99 24.35 -8.56
N LYS A 99 3.11 24.28 -9.56
CA LYS A 99 2.23 25.39 -9.95
C LYS A 99 1.27 25.77 -8.80
N SER A 100 0.76 27.00 -8.84
CA SER A 100 -0.25 27.50 -7.89
C SER A 100 -1.63 26.86 -8.05
N ASN A 101 -1.86 26.16 -9.17
CA ASN A 101 -3.06 25.39 -9.48
C ASN A 101 -2.75 24.47 -10.68
N ASP A 102 -3.64 23.53 -11.00
CA ASP A 102 -3.59 22.66 -12.18
C ASP A 102 -2.22 21.97 -12.33
N ALA A 103 -1.81 21.28 -11.26
CA ALA A 103 -0.50 20.66 -11.14
C ALA A 103 -0.59 19.14 -11.24
N TRP A 104 0.36 18.57 -11.99
CA TRP A 104 0.62 17.14 -11.99
C TRP A 104 1.71 16.81 -10.98
N ALA A 105 1.56 15.70 -10.28
CA ALA A 105 2.60 15.13 -9.44
C ALA A 105 2.61 13.60 -9.56
N ALA A 106 3.80 13.02 -9.70
CA ALA A 106 4.02 11.64 -9.26
C ALA A 106 4.08 11.68 -7.73
N GLN A 107 2.95 11.42 -7.08
CA GLN A 107 2.80 11.60 -5.64
C GLN A 107 3.70 10.62 -4.89
N GLN A 108 3.65 9.36 -5.31
CA GLN A 108 4.52 8.32 -4.78
C GLN A 108 4.82 7.27 -5.86
N THR A 109 6.04 6.77 -5.85
CA THR A 109 6.43 5.56 -6.59
C THR A 109 7.04 4.59 -5.60
N SER A 110 6.43 3.42 -5.47
CA SER A 110 6.71 2.48 -4.39
C SER A 110 7.12 1.12 -4.92
N LEU A 111 8.19 0.59 -4.35
CA LEU A 111 8.60 -0.80 -4.49
C LEU A 111 8.08 -1.58 -3.29
N PHE A 112 7.30 -2.62 -3.57
CA PHE A 112 6.75 -3.52 -2.58
C PHE A 112 7.54 -4.83 -2.58
N PHE A 113 7.73 -5.39 -1.40
CA PHE A 113 7.90 -6.82 -1.20
C PHE A 113 6.65 -7.35 -0.47
N GLY A 114 6.08 -8.43 -0.98
CA GLY A 114 4.93 -9.09 -0.36
C GLY A 114 5.01 -10.59 -0.54
N GLY A 115 5.12 -11.33 0.55
CA GLY A 115 4.97 -12.79 0.53
C GLY A 115 5.49 -13.51 1.76
N ALA A 116 5.45 -14.83 1.68
CA ALA A 116 6.07 -15.75 2.62
C ALA A 116 7.60 -15.61 2.54
N ILE A 117 8.20 -15.35 3.69
CA ILE A 117 9.66 -15.43 3.86
C ILE A 117 10.02 -16.87 4.20
N ASP A 118 9.30 -17.46 5.16
CA ASP A 118 9.39 -18.87 5.52
C ASP A 118 7.99 -19.39 5.87
N ALA A 119 7.35 -20.06 4.90
CA ALA A 119 6.02 -20.61 5.08
C ALA A 119 5.96 -21.70 6.16
N SER A 120 7.06 -22.45 6.36
CA SER A 120 7.12 -23.49 7.40
C SER A 120 7.16 -22.88 8.81
N ALA A 121 7.79 -21.71 8.92
CA ALA A 121 7.79 -20.91 10.15
C ALA A 121 6.49 -20.11 10.36
N GLY A 122 5.65 -19.98 9.32
CA GLY A 122 4.51 -19.06 9.32
C GLY A 122 4.95 -17.60 9.24
N LEU A 123 6.15 -17.32 8.71
CA LEU A 123 6.75 -16.00 8.61
C LEU A 123 6.51 -15.41 7.22
N GLY A 124 5.84 -14.27 7.14
CA GLY A 124 5.65 -13.50 5.92
C GLY A 124 5.70 -12.01 6.18
N ALA A 125 5.67 -11.22 5.09
CA ALA A 125 5.80 -9.78 5.19
C ALA A 125 5.08 -9.03 4.07
N PHE A 126 4.69 -7.80 4.41
CA PHE A 126 4.39 -6.69 3.52
C PHE A 126 5.38 -5.56 3.83
N ILE A 127 6.19 -5.17 2.86
CA ILE A 127 7.21 -4.14 3.02
C ILE A 127 7.13 -3.20 1.82
N GLN A 128 7.18 -1.91 2.09
CA GLN A 128 7.16 -0.88 1.07
C GLN A 128 8.33 0.10 1.27
N VAL A 129 8.93 0.51 0.16
CA VAL A 129 9.86 1.64 0.08
C VAL A 129 9.32 2.58 -0.98
N THR A 130 9.26 3.87 -0.66
CA THR A 130 8.57 4.86 -1.49
C THR A 130 9.48 6.03 -1.81
N TYR A 131 9.45 6.46 -3.07
CA TYR A 131 9.93 7.77 -3.48
C TYR A 131 8.75 8.75 -3.50
N ASP A 132 8.79 9.75 -2.63
CA ASP A 132 7.87 10.89 -2.64
C ASP A 132 8.31 11.85 -3.74
N GLY A 133 7.50 12.01 -4.79
CA GLY A 133 7.83 12.89 -5.90
C GLY A 133 7.53 14.37 -5.66
N ILE A 134 6.84 14.70 -4.57
CA ILE A 134 6.59 16.08 -4.11
C ILE A 134 7.79 16.54 -3.27
N ALA A 135 8.15 15.79 -2.23
CA ALA A 135 9.29 16.08 -1.36
C ALA A 135 10.65 15.72 -1.99
N LYS A 136 10.64 14.89 -3.06
CA LYS A 136 11.83 14.42 -3.79
C LYS A 136 12.79 13.61 -2.94
N GLN A 137 12.26 12.72 -2.13
CA GLN A 137 13.03 11.90 -1.19
C GLN A 137 12.56 10.46 -1.18
N TRP A 138 13.49 9.56 -0.88
CA TRP A 138 13.20 8.17 -0.59
C TRP A 138 12.94 8.01 0.90
N HIS A 139 11.93 7.22 1.23
CA HIS A 139 11.67 6.83 2.61
C HIS A 139 11.29 5.35 2.67
N TRP A 140 11.57 4.73 3.81
CA TRP A 140 10.87 3.50 4.15
C TRP A 140 9.38 3.83 4.33
N ASP A 141 8.52 2.89 3.99
CA ASP A 141 7.08 3.12 4.06
C ASP A 141 6.44 2.00 4.89
N ASN A 142 5.18 1.65 4.66
CA ASN A 142 4.49 0.62 5.41
C ASN A 142 5.29 -0.70 5.48
N VAL A 143 5.60 -1.11 6.72
CA VAL A 143 6.20 -2.40 7.06
C VAL A 143 5.26 -3.14 7.99
N ASP A 144 4.96 -4.39 7.64
CA ASP A 144 4.23 -5.34 8.49
C ASP A 144 4.81 -6.74 8.25
N ILE A 145 5.59 -7.24 9.21
CA ILE A 145 6.22 -8.56 9.20
C ILE A 145 5.54 -9.38 10.28
N ARG A 146 5.07 -10.57 9.94
CA ARG A 146 4.25 -11.40 10.84
C ARG A 146 4.75 -12.82 10.91
N ILE A 147 4.74 -13.36 12.12
CA ILE A 147 4.71 -14.81 12.35
C ILE A 147 3.32 -15.16 12.83
N ALA A 148 2.65 -16.08 12.15
CA ALA A 148 1.33 -16.56 12.53
C ALA A 148 1.31 -18.08 12.68
N ARG A 149 0.55 -18.59 13.65
CA ARG A 149 0.39 -20.01 13.92
C ARG A 149 -1.06 -20.35 14.23
N PRO A 150 -1.56 -21.51 13.77
CA PRO A 150 -2.80 -22.05 14.27
C PRO A 150 -2.62 -22.51 15.72
N GLY A 151 -3.71 -22.46 16.48
CA GLY A 151 -3.77 -22.88 17.87
C GLY A 151 -5.19 -23.24 18.27
N ARG A 152 -5.35 -23.64 19.53
CA ARG A 152 -6.67 -23.92 20.12
C ARG A 152 -6.72 -23.44 21.56
N VAL A 153 -7.83 -22.81 21.93
CA VAL A 153 -8.12 -22.36 23.29
C VAL A 153 -9.54 -22.78 23.64
N PHE A 154 -9.73 -23.43 24.80
CA PHE A 154 -11.02 -24.01 25.23
C PHE A 154 -11.70 -24.90 24.16
N GLY A 155 -10.90 -25.65 23.40
CA GLY A 155 -11.38 -26.52 22.33
C GLY A 155 -11.76 -25.80 21.02
N LYS A 156 -11.75 -24.47 20.99
CA LYS A 156 -12.02 -23.65 19.80
C LYS A 156 -10.73 -23.34 19.04
N SER A 157 -10.79 -23.39 17.71
CA SER A 157 -9.66 -23.04 16.85
C SER A 157 -9.39 -21.54 16.89
N MET A 158 -8.12 -21.17 16.79
CA MET A 158 -7.69 -19.79 16.66
C MET A 158 -6.43 -19.68 15.83
N PHE A 159 -6.21 -18.51 15.24
CA PHE A 159 -4.87 -18.08 14.83
C PHE A 159 -4.33 -17.09 15.86
N TRP A 160 -3.03 -17.14 16.08
CA TRP A 160 -2.31 -16.11 16.83
C TRP A 160 -1.03 -15.75 16.09
N GLY A 161 -0.53 -14.55 16.35
CA GLY A 161 0.70 -14.11 15.75
C GLY A 161 1.39 -13.00 16.52
N ILE A 162 2.64 -12.79 16.12
CA ILE A 162 3.48 -11.68 16.54
C ILE A 162 3.80 -10.88 15.30
N THR A 163 3.72 -9.55 15.41
CA THR A 163 3.98 -8.61 14.32
C THR A 163 5.10 -7.65 14.70
N PHE A 164 5.91 -7.31 13.72
CA PHE A 164 6.72 -6.11 13.71
C PHE A 164 6.16 -5.17 12.64
N ASN A 165 5.87 -3.93 13.01
CA ASN A 165 5.34 -2.95 12.08
C ASN A 165 5.76 -1.52 12.43
N ASN A 166 5.63 -0.58 11.49
CA ASN A 166 6.06 0.81 11.67
C ASN A 166 4.92 1.84 11.55
N ALA A 167 3.67 1.38 11.62
CA ALA A 167 2.50 2.23 11.51
C ALA A 167 1.43 1.76 12.50
N PRO A 168 1.06 2.56 13.50
CA PRO A 168 -0.04 2.23 14.39
C PRO A 168 -1.28 1.81 13.61
N THR A 169 -1.93 0.75 14.07
CA THR A 169 -3.20 0.20 13.50
C THR A 169 -3.07 -0.43 12.12
N VAL A 170 -1.87 -0.51 11.54
CA VAL A 170 -1.64 -1.21 10.26
C VAL A 170 -1.97 -2.70 10.39
N THR A 171 -2.01 -3.22 11.62
CA THR A 171 -2.26 -4.61 11.94
C THR A 171 -3.73 -5.01 11.80
N ASP A 172 -4.64 -4.06 12.04
CA ASP A 172 -6.08 -4.25 12.00
C ASP A 172 -6.52 -4.86 10.66
N LEU A 173 -7.39 -5.85 10.74
CA LEU A 173 -7.88 -6.56 9.56
C LEU A 173 -8.96 -5.77 8.82
N TRP A 174 -9.69 -4.90 9.51
CA TRP A 174 -10.82 -4.16 8.93
C TRP A 174 -10.49 -2.74 8.49
N ASN A 175 -9.25 -2.27 8.69
CA ASN A 175 -8.82 -0.90 8.43
C ASN A 175 -9.74 0.15 9.09
N SER A 176 -10.10 -0.12 10.35
CA SER A 176 -11.15 0.59 11.08
C SER A 176 -10.68 1.96 11.57
N PRO A 177 -9.52 2.10 12.25
CA PRO A 177 -8.83 3.40 12.22
C PRO A 177 -7.31 3.38 12.47
N PRO A 178 -6.52 4.34 11.97
CA PRO A 178 -6.66 5.09 10.72
C PRO A 178 -5.91 4.46 9.52
N SER A 179 -5.05 3.45 9.76
CA SER A 179 -4.24 2.87 8.69
C SER A 179 -5.13 2.30 7.60
N TRP A 180 -4.79 2.60 6.34
CA TRP A 180 -5.57 2.23 5.15
C TRP A 180 -7.01 2.76 5.13
N GLY A 181 -7.31 3.79 5.93
CA GLY A 181 -8.62 4.45 5.99
C GLY A 181 -8.87 5.43 4.84
N TYR A 182 -10.13 5.87 4.72
CA TYR A 182 -10.52 6.93 3.78
C TYR A 182 -10.01 8.31 4.25
N PRO A 183 -9.61 9.24 3.35
CA PRO A 183 -9.53 9.11 1.89
C PRO A 183 -8.30 8.30 1.47
N PHE A 184 -8.53 7.17 0.78
CA PHE A 184 -7.49 6.14 0.57
C PHE A 184 -6.25 6.58 -0.21
N ILE A 185 -6.45 7.47 -1.19
CA ILE A 185 -5.39 8.02 -2.02
C ILE A 185 -5.67 9.53 -2.14
N PRO A 186 -5.34 10.32 -1.11
CA PRO A 186 -5.53 11.77 -1.17
C PRO A 186 -4.48 12.40 -2.08
N SER A 187 -4.75 13.63 -2.54
CA SER A 187 -3.72 14.40 -3.23
C SER A 187 -2.74 15.00 -2.22
N GLY A 188 -1.45 14.71 -2.36
CA GLY A 188 -0.38 15.35 -1.58
C GLY A 188 -0.14 16.82 -1.93
N LEU A 189 -0.73 17.33 -3.02
CA LEU A 189 -0.71 18.75 -3.37
C LEU A 189 -2.00 19.49 -2.97
N ALA A 190 -3.04 18.77 -2.59
CA ALA A 190 -4.29 19.39 -2.21
C ALA A 190 -4.20 19.96 -0.79
N ASN A 191 -4.95 21.04 -0.54
CA ASN A 191 -5.13 21.54 0.81
C ASN A 191 -5.89 20.51 1.64
N GLY A 192 -5.20 19.91 2.62
CA GLY A 192 -5.77 18.96 3.57
C GLY A 192 -6.39 19.64 4.79
N PRO A 193 -7.17 18.90 5.60
CA PRO A 193 -7.62 19.37 6.90
C PRO A 193 -6.44 19.78 7.79
N ALA A 194 -6.53 20.93 8.44
CA ALA A 194 -5.49 21.43 9.35
C ALA A 194 -5.34 20.57 10.63
N ALA A 195 -6.35 19.77 10.96
CA ALA A 195 -6.35 18.85 12.08
C ALA A 195 -6.46 17.41 11.58
N GLN A 196 -5.65 16.53 12.16
CA GLN A 196 -5.67 15.09 11.90
C GLN A 196 -5.54 14.33 13.23
N GLN A 197 -5.86 13.04 13.20
CA GLN A 197 -5.66 12.19 14.37
C GLN A 197 -4.16 12.03 14.62
N GLN A 198 -3.69 12.32 15.83
CA GLN A 198 -2.25 12.26 16.15
C GLN A 198 -1.63 10.89 15.87
N ILE A 199 -2.41 9.82 16.02
CA ILE A 199 -1.97 8.45 15.75
C ILE A 199 -1.60 8.22 14.27
N GLN A 200 -2.20 8.95 13.32
CA GLN A 200 -1.81 8.91 11.89
C GLN A 200 -0.42 9.47 11.66
N ALA A 201 -0.08 10.56 12.35
CA ALA A 201 1.20 11.25 12.21
C ALA A 201 2.39 10.44 12.77
N LEU A 202 2.14 9.32 13.44
CA LEU A 202 3.18 8.42 13.95
C LEU A 202 3.65 7.41 12.91
N ALA A 203 2.88 7.17 11.85
CA ALA A 203 3.26 6.21 10.81
C ALA A 203 4.64 6.57 10.23
N GLN A 204 5.43 5.54 9.92
CA GLN A 204 6.83 5.62 9.47
C GLN A 204 7.80 6.24 10.50
N GLY A 205 7.36 7.04 11.48
CA GLY A 205 8.19 7.64 12.54
C GLY A 205 8.43 6.74 13.75
N VAL A 206 7.81 5.56 13.78
CA VAL A 206 7.92 4.59 14.88
C VAL A 206 8.30 3.21 14.37
N TYR A 207 8.74 2.36 15.28
CA TYR A 207 8.72 0.91 15.10
C TYR A 207 7.96 0.29 16.27
N GLY A 208 7.30 -0.82 16.03
CA GLY A 208 6.47 -1.48 17.03
C GLY A 208 6.51 -2.99 16.92
N PHE A 209 6.21 -3.61 18.05
CA PHE A 209 5.99 -5.04 18.17
C PHE A 209 4.63 -5.27 18.81
N GLY A 210 3.90 -6.24 18.30
CA GLY A 210 2.60 -6.58 18.83
C GLY A 210 2.29 -8.06 18.77
N ALA A 211 1.22 -8.43 19.45
CA ALA A 211 0.62 -9.74 19.40
C ALA A 211 -0.85 -9.62 19.05
N TYR A 212 -1.33 -10.53 18.21
CA TYR A 212 -2.73 -10.57 17.81
C TYR A 212 -3.25 -12.00 17.82
N ASN A 213 -4.57 -12.15 17.90
CA ASN A 213 -5.24 -13.43 17.72
C ASN A 213 -6.65 -13.26 17.20
N ALA A 214 -7.15 -14.30 16.54
CA ALA A 214 -8.53 -14.46 16.12
C ALA A 214 -9.06 -15.80 16.64
N LEU A 215 -9.96 -15.76 17.62
CA LEU A 215 -10.58 -16.93 18.23
C LEU A 215 -11.95 -17.18 17.61
N ASN A 216 -12.16 -18.36 17.02
CA ASN A 216 -13.48 -18.72 16.47
C ASN A 216 -14.46 -18.98 17.61
N LEU A 217 -15.46 -18.11 17.73
CA LEU A 217 -16.53 -18.25 18.73
C LEU A 217 -17.56 -19.29 18.27
N ASN A 218 -17.90 -19.27 16.98
CA ASN A 218 -18.75 -20.23 16.27
C ASN A 218 -18.33 -20.27 14.78
N SER A 219 -19.13 -20.89 13.91
CA SER A 219 -18.83 -21.01 12.48
C SER A 219 -18.85 -19.69 11.70
N GLU A 220 -19.44 -18.63 12.26
CA GLU A 220 -19.66 -17.35 11.58
C GLU A 220 -18.98 -16.17 12.28
N ASN A 221 -18.59 -16.33 13.54
CA ASN A 221 -18.09 -15.26 14.38
C ASN A 221 -16.72 -15.60 14.97
N MET A 222 -15.84 -14.60 14.96
CA MET A 222 -14.55 -14.64 15.63
C MET A 222 -14.37 -13.44 16.56
N LEU A 223 -13.64 -13.64 17.66
CA LEU A 223 -13.12 -12.56 18.48
C LEU A 223 -11.69 -12.26 18.03
N TYR A 224 -11.49 -11.12 17.40
CA TYR A 224 -10.17 -10.60 17.09
C TYR A 224 -9.68 -9.68 18.20
N THR A 225 -8.45 -9.87 18.64
CA THR A 225 -7.79 -8.97 19.59
C THR A 225 -6.35 -8.73 19.16
N GLU A 226 -5.88 -7.51 19.36
CA GLU A 226 -4.50 -7.11 19.09
C GLU A 226 -4.00 -6.17 20.18
N PHE A 227 -2.69 -6.17 20.37
CA PHE A 227 -1.99 -5.28 21.27
C PHE A 227 -0.60 -5.01 20.72
N ASP A 228 -0.31 -3.73 20.47
CA ASP A 228 0.96 -3.27 19.90
C ASP A 228 1.61 -2.20 20.79
N LEU A 229 2.93 -2.28 20.93
CA LEU A 229 3.75 -1.29 21.59
C LEU A 229 4.68 -0.62 20.58
N TYR A 230 4.69 0.71 20.59
CA TYR A 230 5.47 1.51 19.65
C TYR A 230 6.53 2.35 20.35
N LYS A 231 7.64 2.56 19.64
CA LYS A 231 8.70 3.49 20.04
C LYS A 231 9.10 4.34 18.84
N ALA A 232 9.33 5.63 19.09
CA ALA A 232 9.86 6.54 18.08
C ALA A 232 11.23 6.07 17.57
N LEU A 233 11.47 6.27 16.28
CA LEU A 233 12.78 6.07 15.70
C LEU A 233 13.80 7.04 16.32
N PRO A 234 15.03 6.58 16.64
CA PRO A 234 16.12 7.49 16.96
C PRO A 234 16.46 8.38 15.76
N ASN A 235 16.84 9.64 15.98
CA ASN A 235 17.09 10.63 14.92
C ASN A 235 17.99 10.15 13.77
N ARG A 236 19.06 9.39 14.07
CA ARG A 236 19.95 8.84 13.03
C ARG A 236 19.24 7.83 12.14
N MET A 237 18.33 7.05 12.72
CA MET A 237 17.55 6.05 12.01
C MET A 237 16.44 6.71 11.20
N SER A 238 15.74 7.70 11.75
CA SER A 238 14.75 8.49 11.00
C SER A 238 15.39 9.13 9.76
N TYR A 239 16.53 9.80 9.93
CA TYR A 239 17.28 10.38 8.80
C TYR A 239 17.69 9.34 7.75
N ALA A 240 18.20 8.18 8.16
CA ALA A 240 18.60 7.12 7.25
C ALA A 240 17.41 6.49 6.50
N LEU A 241 16.22 6.52 7.11
CA LEU A 241 14.98 5.95 6.58
C LEU A 241 14.10 7.01 5.91
N GLY A 242 14.54 8.26 5.80
CA GLY A 242 13.83 9.33 5.11
C GLY A 242 12.59 9.86 5.83
N VAL A 243 12.56 9.79 7.17
CA VAL A 243 11.45 10.24 8.03
C VAL A 243 11.84 11.43 8.88
#